data_AF-A0A917H629-F1
#
_entry.id   AF-A0A917H629-F1
#
_cell.length_a   1.000
_cell.length_b   1.000
_cell.length_c   1.000
_cell.angle_alpha   90.00
_cell.angle_beta   90.00
_cell.angle_gamma   90.00
#
_symmetry.space_group_name_H-M   'P 1'
#
loop_
_entity.id
_entity.type
_entity.pdbx_description
1 polymer ?
#
loop_
_entity_poly.entity_id
_entity_poly.type
_entity_poly.pdbx_seq_one_letter_code
_entity_poly.pdbx_strand_id
1 'polypeptide(L)'
;MRKTLTTTGAALSLTLLLAGCSGGTGVDTVELAGDPAEGTAPSVTFETPMNVEEASAKVLREGEGAELEEGDTLLLQAALYKGSDASSIGETYSRGAGQVLKLEEGLKETIPEMYEELVDAKEGAIIAYSSPETSGAAGDESTSVEVYEVVRKIPTEIEGEMQDAPKGLPEVTENEQGVPVVAEPEGKAPKKLVSEYLIEGDGEEVAEGDTVIANYVGVKWSGGEPFDSSYEAGTPAAFALDQVIEGWKNGLVGKKEGSRVMLSVPVAQAYGTEKDLGEDSSYPAGDLIFVVDILAAEDTPEPPAEPEATTSPSASPSASPTGE
;
A
#
# COMPACT_ATOMS: atom_id res chain seq x y z
N MET A 1 43.97 41.95 -4.60
CA MET A 1 44.51 40.66 -4.11
C MET A 1 43.47 39.59 -4.36
N ARG A 2 43.54 38.89 -5.49
CA ARG A 2 42.63 37.78 -5.85
C ARG A 2 43.31 36.48 -5.43
N LYS A 3 42.74 35.74 -4.48
CA LYS A 3 43.17 34.39 -4.13
C LYS A 3 42.33 33.40 -4.93
N THR A 4 42.96 32.77 -5.91
CA THR A 4 42.50 31.56 -6.59
C THR A 4 42.56 30.40 -5.60
N LEU A 5 41.42 29.79 -5.29
CA LEU A 5 41.35 28.48 -4.63
C LEU A 5 41.41 27.40 -5.72
N THR A 6 42.41 26.53 -5.60
CA THR A 6 42.58 25.33 -6.41
C THR A 6 41.91 24.18 -5.66
N THR A 7 40.78 23.70 -6.16
CA THR A 7 40.11 22.51 -5.61
C THR A 7 40.70 21.28 -6.28
N THR A 8 41.46 20.50 -5.51
CA THR A 8 42.02 19.22 -5.92
C THR A 8 40.88 18.19 -5.98
N GLY A 9 40.52 17.74 -7.17
CA GLY A 9 39.61 16.61 -7.36
C GLY A 9 40.34 15.31 -7.02
N ALA A 10 39.94 14.67 -5.92
CA ALA A 10 40.31 13.29 -5.64
C ALA A 10 39.33 12.38 -6.39
N ALA A 11 39.78 11.80 -7.50
CA ALA A 11 39.07 10.73 -8.16
C ALA A 11 39.16 9.48 -7.28
N LEU A 12 38.10 9.20 -6.51
CA LEU A 12 37.93 7.90 -5.87
C LEU A 12 37.78 6.87 -7.01
N SER A 13 38.83 6.08 -7.19
CA SER A 13 38.81 4.96 -8.13
C SER A 13 38.01 3.85 -7.46
N LEU A 14 36.73 3.73 -7.83
CA LEU A 14 35.85 2.64 -7.44
C LEU A 14 36.46 1.34 -7.99
N THR A 15 37.25 0.68 -7.15
CA THR A 15 37.83 -0.62 -7.49
C THR A 15 36.72 -1.64 -7.29
N LEU A 16 36.06 -2.01 -8.38
CA LEU A 16 35.10 -3.11 -8.44
C LEU A 16 35.84 -4.38 -7.98
N LEU A 17 35.72 -4.74 -6.69
CA LEU A 17 36.05 -6.09 -6.25
C LEU A 17 34.98 -7.00 -6.86
N LEU A 18 35.32 -7.70 -7.94
CA LEU A 18 34.61 -8.92 -8.30
C LEU A 18 34.82 -9.91 -7.15
N ALA A 19 33.89 -9.91 -6.20
CA ALA A 19 33.70 -11.03 -5.30
C ALA A 19 33.41 -12.26 -6.17
N GLY A 20 34.17 -13.34 -5.96
CA GLY A 20 34.02 -14.56 -6.74
C GLY A 20 32.60 -15.07 -6.63
N CYS A 21 31.97 -15.34 -7.78
CA CYS A 21 30.68 -16.01 -7.87
C CYS A 21 30.78 -17.36 -7.13
N SER A 22 30.28 -17.43 -5.90
CA SER A 22 29.66 -18.65 -5.43
C SER A 22 28.49 -18.89 -6.38
N GLY A 23 28.45 -20.05 -7.03
CA GLY A 23 27.35 -20.43 -7.92
C GLY A 23 26.06 -20.62 -7.12
N GLY A 24 25.43 -19.50 -6.76
CA GLY A 24 24.11 -19.47 -6.15
C GLY A 24 23.05 -19.86 -7.19
N THR A 25 21.93 -20.37 -6.71
CA THR A 25 20.78 -20.77 -7.52
C THR A 25 19.53 -20.10 -6.95
N GLY A 26 18.51 -19.85 -7.78
CA GLY A 26 17.30 -19.17 -7.32
C GLY A 26 17.57 -17.73 -6.91
N VAL A 27 17.06 -17.30 -5.76
CA VAL A 27 17.13 -15.91 -5.29
C VAL A 27 18.55 -15.39 -5.10
N ASP A 28 19.53 -16.27 -4.87
CA ASP A 28 20.95 -15.90 -4.76
C ASP A 28 21.46 -15.16 -6.01
N THR A 29 20.90 -15.49 -7.18
CA THR A 29 21.27 -14.88 -8.47
C THR A 29 20.62 -13.51 -8.70
N VAL A 30 19.67 -13.11 -7.86
CA VAL A 30 18.94 -11.85 -8.01
C VAL A 30 19.82 -10.68 -7.58
N GLU A 31 19.92 -9.69 -8.46
CA GLU A 31 20.65 -8.44 -8.23
C GLU A 31 19.80 -7.25 -8.66
N LEU A 32 19.94 -6.12 -7.95
CA LEU A 32 19.33 -4.86 -8.36
C LEU A 32 20.00 -4.32 -9.63
N ALA A 33 19.19 -3.93 -10.61
CA ALA A 33 19.63 -3.29 -11.85
C ALA A 33 19.89 -1.77 -11.64
N GLY A 34 20.57 -1.44 -10.54
CA GLY A 34 20.77 -0.07 -10.05
C GLY A 34 19.87 0.28 -8.87
N ASP A 35 20.14 1.43 -8.24
CA ASP A 35 19.32 1.93 -7.13
C ASP A 35 17.99 2.47 -7.67
N PRO A 36 16.84 2.00 -7.16
CA PRO A 36 15.56 2.57 -7.53
C PRO A 36 15.47 4.02 -7.05
N ALA A 37 14.78 4.85 -7.81
CA ALA A 37 14.37 6.15 -7.32
C ALA A 37 13.26 5.97 -6.26
N GLU A 38 13.15 6.92 -5.35
CA GLU A 38 12.08 6.95 -4.35
C GLU A 38 10.69 6.83 -5.03
N GLY A 39 9.84 5.96 -4.49
CA GLY A 39 8.51 5.70 -5.03
C GLY A 39 8.49 4.95 -6.38
N THR A 40 9.60 4.33 -6.80
CA THR A 40 9.65 3.56 -8.06
C THR A 40 10.00 2.10 -7.86
N ALA A 41 9.35 1.23 -8.64
CA ALA A 41 9.56 -0.20 -8.58
C ALA A 41 11.04 -0.60 -8.85
N PRO A 42 11.68 -1.37 -7.94
CA PRO A 42 13.04 -1.86 -8.14
C PRO A 42 13.12 -2.78 -9.34
N SER A 43 14.02 -2.49 -10.28
CA SER A 43 14.37 -3.38 -11.39
C SER A 43 15.43 -4.38 -10.96
N VAL A 44 15.29 -5.64 -11.38
CA VAL A 44 16.24 -6.72 -11.02
C VAL A 44 16.72 -7.50 -12.25
N THR A 45 17.85 -8.17 -12.10
CA THR A 45 18.36 -9.17 -13.03
C THR A 45 18.64 -10.47 -12.29
N PHE A 46 18.45 -11.61 -12.96
CA PHE A 46 18.75 -12.94 -12.42
C PHE A 46 18.93 -13.97 -13.54
N GLU A 47 19.43 -15.16 -13.20
CA GLU A 47 19.56 -16.26 -14.17
C GLU A 47 18.19 -16.83 -14.55
N THR A 48 17.96 -16.97 -15.86
CA THR A 48 16.69 -17.47 -16.42
C THR A 48 16.87 -18.79 -17.18
N PRO A 49 15.87 -19.70 -17.14
CA PRO A 49 14.65 -19.62 -16.34
C PRO A 49 14.91 -19.91 -14.86
N MET A 50 14.35 -19.11 -13.95
CA MET A 50 14.38 -19.38 -12.52
C MET A 50 13.30 -20.40 -12.15
N ASN A 51 13.72 -21.50 -11.55
CA ASN A 51 12.86 -22.50 -10.94
C ASN A 51 13.44 -22.82 -9.58
N VAL A 52 12.67 -22.58 -8.52
CA VAL A 52 13.06 -22.92 -7.15
C VAL A 52 12.27 -24.14 -6.66
N GLU A 53 12.95 -25.05 -5.96
CA GLU A 53 12.32 -26.23 -5.34
C GLU A 53 11.86 -25.96 -3.90
N GLU A 54 12.41 -24.92 -3.26
CA GLU A 54 12.12 -24.49 -1.89
C GLU A 54 12.00 -22.96 -1.86
N ALA A 55 11.29 -22.45 -0.85
CA ALA A 55 11.20 -21.01 -0.62
C ALA A 55 12.57 -20.46 -0.20
N SER A 56 12.86 -19.23 -0.63
CA SER A 56 14.08 -18.53 -0.25
C SER A 56 13.89 -17.03 -0.35
N ALA A 57 14.56 -16.29 0.55
CA ALA A 57 14.60 -14.85 0.54
C ALA A 57 16.05 -14.35 0.54
N LYS A 58 16.26 -13.12 0.08
CA LYS A 58 17.57 -12.47 0.05
C LYS A 58 17.41 -10.95 0.17
N VAL A 59 18.07 -10.34 1.14
CA VAL A 59 18.26 -8.88 1.15
C VAL A 59 19.11 -8.46 -0.05
N LEU A 60 18.50 -7.69 -0.96
CA LEU A 60 19.18 -7.07 -2.09
C LEU A 60 19.81 -5.73 -1.73
N ARG A 61 19.18 -5.01 -0.80
CA ARG A 61 19.65 -3.72 -0.28
C ARG A 61 19.26 -3.58 1.18
N GLU A 62 20.22 -3.21 2.01
CA GLU A 62 20.00 -2.83 3.39
C GLU A 62 19.20 -1.52 3.47
N GLY A 63 18.27 -1.45 4.40
CA GLY A 63 17.57 -0.22 4.73
C GLY A 63 18.44 0.74 5.54
N GLU A 64 18.08 2.02 5.54
CA GLU A 64 18.78 3.06 6.29
C GLU A 64 17.91 3.68 7.40
N GLY A 65 16.62 3.33 7.46
CA GLY A 65 15.67 3.87 8.43
C GLY A 65 15.58 3.07 9.74
N ALA A 66 14.39 3.05 10.35
CA ALA A 66 14.19 2.40 11.64
C ALA A 66 14.42 0.89 11.56
N GLU A 67 14.96 0.31 12.64
CA GLU A 67 15.06 -1.14 12.81
C GLU A 67 13.66 -1.74 12.96
N LEU A 68 13.45 -2.85 12.27
CA LEU A 68 12.23 -3.64 12.36
C LEU A 68 12.37 -4.64 13.50
N GLU A 69 11.25 -5.00 14.13
CA GLU A 69 11.19 -5.98 15.20
C GLU A 69 9.84 -6.72 15.21
N GLU A 70 9.80 -7.88 15.86
CA GLU A 70 8.56 -8.64 16.02
C GLU A 70 7.48 -7.79 16.71
N GLY A 71 6.28 -7.79 16.12
CA GLY A 71 5.14 -6.97 16.53
C GLY A 71 4.91 -5.76 15.64
N ASP A 72 5.91 -5.37 14.83
CA ASP A 72 5.77 -4.25 13.91
C ASP A 72 4.72 -4.52 12.83
N THR A 73 4.06 -3.44 12.41
CA THR A 73 3.26 -3.40 11.20
C THR A 73 4.04 -2.64 10.13
N LEU A 74 4.23 -3.25 8.98
CA LEU A 74 5.06 -2.76 7.89
C LEU A 74 4.19 -2.41 6.69
N LEU A 75 4.51 -1.31 6.02
CA LEU A 75 4.03 -1.06 4.67
C LEU A 75 5.08 -1.53 3.68
N LEU A 76 4.68 -2.47 2.81
CA LEU A 76 5.52 -3.02 1.76
C LEU A 76 5.03 -2.57 0.39
N GLN A 77 5.96 -2.30 -0.52
CA GLN A 77 5.68 -2.18 -1.94
C GLN A 77 6.36 -3.34 -2.68
N ALA A 78 5.68 -3.92 -3.67
CA ALA A 78 6.12 -5.12 -4.37
C ALA A 78 6.31 -4.88 -5.87
N ALA A 79 7.33 -5.52 -6.45
CA ALA A 79 7.52 -5.67 -7.88
C ALA A 79 7.69 -7.15 -8.23
N LEU A 80 6.95 -7.63 -9.24
CA LEU A 80 6.87 -9.04 -9.61
C LEU A 80 7.48 -9.27 -10.99
N TYR A 81 8.27 -10.32 -11.10
CA TYR A 81 9.01 -10.68 -12.31
C TYR A 81 8.80 -12.16 -12.67
N LYS A 82 8.76 -12.46 -13.97
CA LYS A 82 8.71 -13.86 -14.46
C LYS A 82 10.06 -14.52 -14.28
N GLY A 83 10.08 -15.71 -13.70
CA GLY A 83 11.29 -16.53 -13.67
C GLY A 83 11.80 -16.90 -15.05
N SER A 84 10.92 -17.04 -16.05
CA SER A 84 11.26 -17.50 -17.40
C SER A 84 12.17 -16.56 -18.18
N ASP A 85 11.98 -15.24 -18.05
CA ASP A 85 12.67 -14.23 -18.86
C ASP A 85 12.98 -12.91 -18.14
N ALA A 86 12.72 -12.82 -16.83
CA ALA A 86 12.87 -11.63 -16.01
C ALA A 86 12.02 -10.43 -16.45
N SER A 87 10.98 -10.63 -17.26
CA SER A 87 10.02 -9.57 -17.56
C SER A 87 9.14 -9.25 -16.35
N SER A 88 8.81 -7.98 -16.16
CA SER A 88 7.88 -7.54 -15.11
C SER A 88 6.45 -8.01 -15.42
N ILE A 89 5.74 -8.46 -14.38
CA ILE A 89 4.35 -8.94 -14.44
C ILE A 89 3.41 -7.91 -13.79
N GLY A 90 3.91 -7.14 -12.83
CA GLY A 90 3.14 -6.13 -12.12
C GLY A 90 3.92 -5.59 -10.93
N GLU A 91 3.43 -4.49 -10.40
CA GLU A 91 3.99 -3.81 -9.23
C GLU A 91 2.90 -2.98 -8.53
N THR A 92 3.15 -2.59 -7.27
CA THR A 92 2.18 -1.86 -6.45
C THR A 92 2.45 -0.35 -6.36
N TYR A 93 3.63 0.13 -6.79
CA TYR A 93 4.05 1.53 -6.74
C TYR A 93 3.16 2.43 -7.61
N SER A 94 2.78 2.01 -8.82
CA SER A 94 1.89 2.79 -9.71
C SER A 94 0.42 2.79 -9.30
N ARG A 95 0.05 1.93 -8.34
CA ARG A 95 -1.33 1.76 -7.88
C ARG A 95 -1.55 2.26 -6.45
N GLY A 96 -0.48 2.71 -5.77
CA GLY A 96 -0.54 3.33 -4.45
C GLY A 96 -0.81 2.39 -3.29
N ALA A 97 -1.55 1.31 -3.52
CA ALA A 97 -1.88 0.33 -2.50
C ALA A 97 -0.67 -0.59 -2.23
N GLY A 98 0.20 -0.16 -1.33
CA GLY A 98 1.16 -1.05 -0.68
C GLY A 98 0.46 -2.12 0.16
N GLN A 99 1.16 -3.21 0.41
CA GLN A 99 0.69 -4.29 1.26
C GLN A 99 1.05 -3.99 2.72
N VAL A 100 0.04 -4.02 3.61
CA VAL A 100 0.27 -4.00 5.05
C VAL A 100 0.60 -5.41 5.51
N LEU A 101 1.76 -5.57 6.14
CA LEU A 101 2.25 -6.84 6.67
C LEU A 101 2.53 -6.71 8.16
N LYS A 102 2.00 -7.64 8.95
CA LYS A 102 2.33 -7.72 10.38
C LYS A 102 3.48 -8.71 10.59
N LEU A 103 4.57 -8.23 11.18
CA LEU A 103 5.75 -9.01 11.47
C LEU A 103 5.55 -9.78 12.77
N GLU A 104 4.86 -10.93 12.69
CA GLU A 104 4.49 -11.73 13.87
C GLU A 104 4.73 -13.23 13.66
N GLU A 105 4.52 -14.03 14.72
CA GLU A 105 4.72 -15.49 14.70
C GLU A 105 3.96 -16.17 13.54
N GLY A 106 2.77 -15.69 13.19
CA GLY A 106 2.01 -16.22 12.04
C GLY A 106 2.76 -16.08 10.70
N LEU A 107 3.50 -14.98 10.50
CA LEU A 107 4.34 -14.83 9.31
C LEU A 107 5.51 -15.80 9.35
N LYS A 108 6.14 -15.97 10.52
CA LYS A 108 7.23 -16.93 10.72
C LYS A 108 6.81 -18.38 10.41
N GLU A 109 5.59 -18.74 10.76
CA GLU A 109 5.05 -20.08 10.49
C GLU A 109 4.71 -20.30 9.01
N THR A 110 4.31 -19.23 8.30
CA THR A 110 3.82 -19.33 6.92
C THR A 110 4.90 -19.07 5.88
N ILE A 111 5.79 -18.09 6.13
CA ILE A 111 6.87 -17.66 5.23
C ILE A 111 8.13 -17.37 6.08
N PRO A 112 8.76 -18.41 6.67
CA PRO A 112 9.87 -18.24 7.60
C PRO A 112 11.06 -17.49 6.96
N GLU A 113 11.35 -17.73 5.68
CA GLU A 113 12.46 -17.10 4.98
C GLU A 113 12.26 -15.58 4.87
N MET A 114 11.03 -15.13 4.59
CA MET A 114 10.72 -13.70 4.57
C MET A 114 10.77 -13.10 5.97
N TYR A 115 10.22 -13.80 6.98
CA TYR A 115 10.26 -13.32 8.37
C TYR A 115 11.69 -13.14 8.87
N GLU A 116 12.58 -14.09 8.59
CA GLU A 116 13.99 -14.04 9.03
C GLU A 116 14.74 -12.86 8.41
N GLU A 117 14.50 -12.55 7.13
CA GLU A 117 15.10 -11.38 6.50
C GLU A 117 14.47 -10.06 7.00
N LEU A 118 13.19 -10.04 7.37
CA LEU A 118 12.50 -8.83 7.84
C LEU A 118 12.80 -8.47 9.30
N VAL A 119 12.89 -9.45 10.21
CA VAL A 119 12.91 -9.19 11.66
C VAL A 119 14.15 -8.45 12.15
N ASP A 120 15.23 -8.44 11.38
CA ASP A 120 16.46 -7.69 11.66
C ASP A 120 16.75 -6.62 10.58
N ALA A 121 15.83 -6.43 9.62
CA ALA A 121 15.98 -5.43 8.57
C ALA A 121 15.70 -4.01 9.09
N LYS A 122 15.82 -3.05 8.17
CA LYS A 122 15.50 -1.65 8.40
C LYS A 122 14.52 -1.15 7.34
N GLU A 123 13.80 -0.09 7.67
CA GLU A 123 13.04 0.65 6.67
C GLU A 123 13.93 1.06 5.48
N GLY A 124 13.38 0.93 4.29
CA GLY A 124 14.07 1.06 3.01
C GLY A 124 14.78 -0.23 2.56
N ALA A 125 14.73 -1.33 3.31
CA ALA A 125 15.31 -2.59 2.85
C ALA A 125 14.56 -3.11 1.62
N ILE A 126 15.31 -3.70 0.68
CA ILE A 126 14.75 -4.40 -0.48
C ILE A 126 15.09 -5.88 -0.38
N ILE A 127 14.07 -6.73 -0.44
CA ILE A 127 14.18 -8.17 -0.26
C ILE A 127 13.60 -8.87 -1.49
N ALA A 128 14.37 -9.79 -2.08
CA ALA A 128 13.86 -10.73 -3.07
C ALA A 128 13.32 -11.98 -2.40
N TYR A 129 12.23 -12.52 -2.91
CA TYR A 129 11.63 -13.76 -2.47
C TYR A 129 11.14 -14.59 -3.67
N SER A 130 11.25 -15.91 -3.56
CA SER A 130 10.65 -16.85 -4.52
C SER A 130 10.35 -18.17 -3.82
N SER A 131 9.26 -18.82 -4.22
CA SER A 131 8.90 -20.17 -3.76
C SER A 131 8.25 -20.99 -4.88
N PRO A 132 8.17 -22.32 -4.76
CA PRO A 132 7.49 -23.16 -5.75
C PRO A 132 6.03 -22.77 -6.00
N GLU A 133 5.34 -22.24 -4.97
CA GLU A 133 3.93 -21.85 -5.02
C GLU A 133 3.68 -20.67 -5.95
N THR A 134 4.70 -19.84 -6.19
CA THR A 134 4.59 -18.67 -7.06
C THR A 134 4.66 -18.99 -8.56
N SER A 135 4.91 -20.26 -8.92
CA SER A 135 4.93 -20.72 -10.33
C SER A 135 3.64 -20.40 -11.09
N GLY A 136 2.48 -20.43 -10.43
CA GLY A 136 1.22 -20.02 -11.05
C GLY A 136 1.07 -18.51 -11.29
N ALA A 137 1.74 -17.68 -10.49
CA ALA A 137 1.70 -16.22 -10.61
C ALA A 137 2.45 -15.71 -11.85
N ALA A 138 3.48 -16.46 -12.29
CA ALA A 138 4.24 -16.16 -13.50
C ALA A 138 3.41 -16.31 -14.80
N GLY A 139 2.34 -17.11 -14.75
CA GLY A 139 1.55 -17.50 -15.93
C GLY A 139 2.26 -18.50 -16.85
N ASP A 140 3.33 -19.14 -16.38
CA ASP A 140 4.05 -20.23 -17.05
C ASP A 140 4.55 -21.28 -16.02
N GLU A 141 5.46 -22.17 -16.40
CA GLU A 141 5.97 -23.23 -15.49
C GLU A 141 7.07 -22.75 -14.53
N SER A 142 7.57 -21.52 -14.70
CA SER A 142 8.68 -20.94 -13.92
C SER A 142 8.16 -20.23 -12.68
N THR A 143 8.96 -20.17 -11.61
CA THR A 143 8.59 -19.44 -10.39
C THR A 143 8.66 -17.93 -10.62
N SER A 144 7.77 -17.14 -10.01
CA SER A 144 7.94 -15.68 -10.04
C SER A 144 8.99 -15.26 -9.00
N VAL A 145 9.68 -14.16 -9.31
CA VAL A 145 10.55 -13.46 -8.37
C VAL A 145 9.79 -12.24 -7.89
N GLU A 146 9.60 -12.17 -6.58
CA GLU A 146 8.90 -11.08 -5.89
C GLU A 146 9.95 -10.21 -5.19
N VAL A 147 9.88 -8.91 -5.39
CA VAL A 147 10.83 -7.95 -4.82
C VAL A 147 10.04 -6.98 -3.96
N TYR A 148 10.27 -7.02 -2.67
CA TYR A 148 9.59 -6.21 -1.67
C TYR A 148 10.51 -5.09 -1.18
N GLU A 149 10.01 -3.86 -1.17
CA GLU A 149 10.62 -2.75 -0.43
C GLU A 149 9.83 -2.54 0.87
N VAL A 150 10.53 -2.47 1.99
CA VAL A 150 9.95 -2.01 3.26
C VAL A 150 9.91 -0.49 3.21
N VAL A 151 8.75 0.10 2.91
CA VAL A 151 8.62 1.55 2.79
C VAL A 151 8.83 2.19 4.16
N ARG A 152 8.07 1.74 5.16
CA ARG A 152 8.12 2.23 6.54
C ARG A 152 7.39 1.31 7.51
N LYS A 153 7.65 1.51 8.80
CA LYS A 153 6.80 1.05 9.90
C LYS A 153 5.54 1.91 9.96
N ILE A 154 4.42 1.25 10.21
CA ILE A 154 3.11 1.88 10.38
C ILE A 154 2.77 1.87 11.87
N PRO A 155 2.50 3.04 12.49
CA PRO A 155 1.98 3.10 13.85
C PRO A 155 0.66 2.31 13.95
N THR A 156 0.46 1.56 15.03
CA THR A 156 -0.79 0.80 15.24
C THR A 156 -1.80 1.55 16.09
N GLU A 157 -1.40 2.66 16.71
CA GLU A 157 -2.20 3.48 17.63
C GLU A 157 -2.02 4.97 17.30
N ILE A 158 -3.05 5.76 17.59
CA ILE A 158 -3.02 7.21 17.48
C ILE A 158 -2.77 7.81 18.87
N GLU A 159 -1.76 8.68 18.98
CA GLU A 159 -1.49 9.43 20.20
C GLU A 159 -2.23 10.77 20.22
N GLY A 160 -2.73 11.18 21.38
CA GLY A 160 -3.27 12.52 21.57
C GLY A 160 -4.42 12.58 22.58
N GLU A 161 -4.88 13.80 22.86
CA GLU A 161 -6.06 14.02 23.70
C GLU A 161 -7.32 13.98 22.83
N MET A 162 -8.23 13.04 23.12
CA MET A 162 -9.51 12.94 22.43
C MET A 162 -10.39 14.15 22.76
N GLN A 163 -10.78 14.86 21.71
CA GLN A 163 -11.70 15.98 21.75
C GLN A 163 -13.16 15.50 21.76
N ASP A 164 -14.05 16.31 22.33
CA ASP A 164 -15.48 16.07 22.30
C ASP A 164 -16.00 15.96 20.86
N ALA A 165 -16.92 15.02 20.64
CA ALA A 165 -17.58 14.89 19.35
C ALA A 165 -18.31 16.18 18.95
N PRO A 166 -18.33 16.54 17.65
CA PRO A 166 -19.04 17.71 17.18
C PRO A 166 -20.51 17.72 17.58
N LYS A 167 -21.05 18.91 17.87
CA LYS A 167 -22.43 19.06 18.33
C LYS A 167 -23.42 18.41 17.35
N GLY A 168 -24.21 17.47 17.85
CA GLY A 168 -25.24 16.77 17.08
C GLY A 168 -24.74 15.48 16.41
N LEU A 169 -23.50 15.10 16.65
CA LEU A 169 -22.98 13.76 16.41
C LEU A 169 -22.93 12.96 17.71
N PRO A 170 -22.97 11.62 17.65
CA PRO A 170 -22.79 10.79 18.84
C PRO A 170 -21.39 10.96 19.42
N GLU A 171 -21.31 10.76 20.74
CA GLU A 171 -20.04 10.71 21.45
C GLU A 171 -19.21 9.51 20.97
N VAL A 172 -17.89 9.69 20.94
CA VAL A 172 -16.93 8.64 20.65
C VAL A 172 -16.03 8.48 21.86
N THR A 173 -15.82 7.24 22.28
CA THR A 173 -14.95 6.86 23.40
C THR A 173 -14.00 5.77 22.95
N GLU A 174 -13.10 5.32 23.84
CA GLU A 174 -12.22 4.18 23.60
C GLU A 174 -12.53 3.06 24.59
N ASN A 175 -12.46 1.81 24.13
CA ASN A 175 -12.45 0.66 25.04
C ASN A 175 -11.05 0.44 25.63
N GLU A 176 -10.88 -0.61 26.44
CA GLU A 176 -9.61 -0.93 27.11
C GLU A 176 -8.46 -1.26 26.13
N GLN A 177 -8.77 -1.49 24.86
CA GLN A 177 -7.83 -1.80 23.77
C GLN A 177 -7.61 -0.60 22.82
N GLY A 178 -8.08 0.60 23.17
CA GLY A 178 -7.94 1.80 22.33
C GLY A 178 -8.85 1.83 21.10
N VAL A 179 -9.74 0.84 20.95
CA VAL A 179 -10.68 0.78 19.82
C VAL A 179 -11.78 1.84 20.02
N PRO A 180 -12.06 2.69 19.02
CA PRO A 180 -13.11 3.67 19.12
C PRO A 180 -14.50 3.02 19.22
N VAL A 181 -15.31 3.50 20.15
CA VAL A 181 -16.69 3.09 20.38
C VAL A 181 -17.60 4.29 20.16
N VAL A 182 -18.47 4.20 19.15
CA VAL A 182 -19.45 5.24 18.82
C VAL A 182 -20.73 4.98 19.60
N ALA A 183 -21.20 5.97 20.35
CA ALA A 183 -22.50 5.90 21.02
C ALA A 183 -23.66 5.82 20.01
N GLU A 184 -24.82 5.30 20.44
CA GLU A 184 -25.99 5.24 19.57
C GLU A 184 -26.40 6.65 19.10
N PRO A 185 -26.50 6.90 17.78
CA PRO A 185 -26.81 8.23 17.27
C PRO A 185 -28.24 8.67 17.63
N GLU A 186 -28.38 9.87 18.18
CA GLU A 186 -29.69 10.45 18.46
C GLU A 186 -30.15 11.40 17.34
N GLY A 187 -31.40 11.28 16.94
CA GLY A 187 -32.02 12.20 15.98
C GLY A 187 -31.63 11.94 14.52
N LYS A 188 -31.65 13.01 13.71
CA LYS A 188 -31.44 12.92 12.26
C LYS A 188 -29.99 13.16 11.89
N ALA A 189 -29.46 12.30 11.01
CA ALA A 189 -28.15 12.51 10.41
C ALA A 189 -28.02 13.88 9.73
N PRO A 190 -26.84 14.52 9.83
CA PRO A 190 -26.47 15.66 9.00
C PRO A 190 -26.73 15.39 7.51
N LYS A 191 -27.17 16.43 6.79
CA LYS A 191 -27.41 16.35 5.34
C LYS A 191 -26.19 16.66 4.49
N LYS A 192 -25.10 17.06 5.12
CA LYS A 192 -23.80 17.29 4.50
C LYS A 192 -22.80 16.38 5.19
N LEU A 193 -21.76 16.01 4.47
CA LEU A 193 -20.59 15.39 5.05
C LEU A 193 -20.07 16.25 6.21
N VAL A 194 -19.83 15.62 7.34
CA VAL A 194 -19.07 16.20 8.46
C VAL A 194 -17.76 15.44 8.53
N SER A 195 -16.65 16.16 8.68
CA SER A 195 -15.31 15.60 8.84
C SER A 195 -14.53 16.43 9.86
N GLU A 196 -14.44 15.92 11.08
CA GLU A 196 -13.88 16.65 12.21
C GLU A 196 -12.83 15.79 12.93
N TYR A 197 -11.80 16.45 13.46
CA TYR A 197 -10.83 15.77 14.30
C TYR A 197 -11.47 15.42 15.64
N LEU A 198 -11.28 14.16 16.05
CA LEU A 198 -11.37 13.77 17.45
C LEU A 198 -9.98 13.80 18.08
N ILE A 199 -8.96 13.44 17.31
CA ILE A 199 -7.56 13.69 17.63
C ILE A 199 -6.92 14.26 16.37
N GLU A 200 -6.25 15.41 16.47
CA GLU A 200 -5.50 15.99 15.36
C GLU A 200 -4.03 15.59 15.51
N GLY A 201 -3.53 14.82 14.54
CA GLY A 201 -2.13 14.49 14.41
C GLY A 201 -1.31 15.64 13.86
N ASP A 202 0.01 15.44 13.82
CA ASP A 202 0.99 16.41 13.32
C ASP A 202 1.77 15.91 12.09
N GLY A 203 1.37 14.76 11.54
CA GLY A 203 1.95 14.19 10.33
C GLY A 203 1.55 14.93 9.05
N GLU A 204 1.95 14.35 7.92
CA GLU A 204 1.69 14.94 6.60
C GLU A 204 0.19 15.02 6.29
N GLU A 205 -0.19 16.03 5.52
CA GLU A 205 -1.56 16.20 5.07
C GLU A 205 -1.86 15.20 3.95
N VAL A 206 -2.95 14.46 4.09
CA VAL A 206 -3.51 13.57 3.08
C VAL A 206 -3.87 14.39 1.85
N ALA A 207 -3.23 14.10 0.72
CA ALA A 207 -3.48 14.72 -0.56
C ALA A 207 -4.60 14.00 -1.34
N GLU A 208 -5.03 14.64 -2.43
CA GLU A 208 -5.97 14.02 -3.36
C GLU A 208 -5.28 12.87 -4.12
N GLY A 209 -5.91 11.70 -4.12
CA GLY A 209 -5.39 10.51 -4.81
C GLY A 209 -4.55 9.59 -3.92
N ASP A 210 -4.19 10.04 -2.71
CA ASP A 210 -3.40 9.25 -1.77
C ASP A 210 -4.04 7.91 -1.43
N THR A 211 -3.17 6.99 -1.03
CA THR A 211 -3.58 5.79 -0.32
C THR A 211 -3.45 6.04 1.18
N VAL A 212 -4.57 5.93 1.89
CA VAL A 212 -4.60 6.05 3.35
C VAL A 212 -4.52 4.68 3.98
N ILE A 213 -3.58 4.48 4.89
CA ILE A 213 -3.48 3.28 5.71
C ILE A 213 -4.17 3.63 7.01
N ALA A 214 -5.27 2.94 7.29
CA ALA A 214 -6.14 3.31 8.41
C ALA A 214 -6.60 2.12 9.24
N ASN A 215 -6.78 2.42 10.52
CA ASN A 215 -7.72 1.68 11.34
C ASN A 215 -9.08 2.39 11.35
N TYR A 216 -10.19 1.65 11.35
CA TYR A 216 -11.50 2.27 11.34
C TYR A 216 -12.60 1.45 12.01
N VAL A 217 -13.66 2.15 12.41
CA VAL A 217 -14.95 1.57 12.79
C VAL A 217 -16.04 2.23 11.96
N GLY A 218 -16.82 1.43 11.25
CA GLY A 218 -18.00 1.84 10.50
C GLY A 218 -19.28 1.49 11.25
N VAL A 219 -20.14 2.48 11.46
CA VAL A 219 -21.39 2.37 12.20
C VAL A 219 -22.56 2.90 11.38
N LYS A 220 -23.68 2.18 11.38
CA LYS A 220 -24.92 2.68 10.77
C LYS A 220 -25.46 3.83 11.61
N TRP A 221 -25.87 4.92 10.98
CA TRP A 221 -26.56 5.98 11.73
C TRP A 221 -27.84 5.45 12.38
N SER A 222 -28.57 4.59 11.66
CA SER A 222 -29.78 3.96 12.17
C SER A 222 -29.43 2.89 13.20
N GLY A 223 -29.72 3.17 14.47
CA GLY A 223 -29.57 2.21 15.57
C GLY A 223 -28.14 2.04 16.10
N GLY A 224 -27.14 2.73 15.51
CA GLY A 224 -25.77 2.71 16.02
C GLY A 224 -25.06 1.35 15.91
N GLU A 225 -25.54 0.47 15.03
CA GLU A 225 -24.95 -0.86 14.86
C GLU A 225 -23.62 -0.75 14.09
N PRO A 226 -22.50 -1.28 14.62
CA PRO A 226 -21.29 -1.44 13.83
C PRO A 226 -21.55 -2.43 12.69
N PHE A 227 -20.99 -2.17 11.52
CA PHE A 227 -21.12 -3.04 10.35
C PHE A 227 -19.78 -3.47 9.77
N ASP A 228 -18.70 -2.76 10.08
CA ASP A 228 -17.36 -3.06 9.60
C ASP A 228 -16.29 -2.43 10.51
N SER A 229 -15.15 -3.11 10.66
CA SER A 229 -14.02 -2.60 11.43
C SER A 229 -12.70 -3.33 11.11
N SER A 230 -11.63 -2.57 10.90
CA SER A 230 -10.28 -3.14 10.77
C SER A 230 -9.73 -3.70 12.09
N TYR A 231 -10.19 -3.18 13.23
CA TYR A 231 -9.75 -3.64 14.55
C TYR A 231 -10.16 -5.10 14.81
N GLU A 232 -11.31 -5.54 14.27
CA GLU A 232 -11.74 -6.93 14.33
C GLU A 232 -10.88 -7.85 13.45
N ALA A 233 -10.33 -7.32 12.34
CA ALA A 233 -9.40 -8.03 11.48
C ALA A 233 -7.96 -8.08 12.04
N GLY A 234 -7.63 -7.20 12.99
CA GLY A 234 -6.33 -7.18 13.69
C GLY A 234 -5.17 -6.58 12.90
N THR A 235 -5.43 -6.01 11.71
CA THR A 235 -4.45 -5.29 10.90
C THR A 235 -5.09 -4.06 10.25
N PRO A 236 -4.35 -2.94 10.14
CA PRO A 236 -4.81 -1.79 9.35
C PRO A 236 -5.07 -2.16 7.89
N ALA A 237 -5.97 -1.40 7.26
CA ALA A 237 -6.31 -1.56 5.86
C ALA A 237 -5.82 -0.36 5.04
N ALA A 238 -5.38 -0.63 3.81
CA ALA A 238 -4.96 0.39 2.85
C ALA A 238 -6.13 0.76 1.93
N PHE A 239 -6.38 2.06 1.77
CA PHE A 239 -7.50 2.61 1.01
C PHE A 239 -7.01 3.67 0.03
N ALA A 240 -6.96 3.33 -1.25
CA ALA A 240 -6.81 4.33 -2.30
C ALA A 240 -8.06 5.23 -2.30
N LEU A 241 -7.90 6.53 -2.04
CA LEU A 241 -9.03 7.45 -1.83
C LEU A 241 -9.93 7.57 -3.07
N ASP A 242 -9.42 7.27 -4.25
CA ASP A 242 -10.19 7.24 -5.50
C ASP A 242 -11.06 5.99 -5.69
N GLN A 243 -10.89 4.97 -4.85
CA GLN A 243 -11.61 3.68 -4.95
C GLN A 243 -12.57 3.44 -3.77
N VAL A 244 -12.73 4.41 -2.87
CA VAL A 244 -13.66 4.35 -1.73
C VAL A 244 -14.87 5.26 -1.93
N ILE A 245 -15.83 5.19 -1.02
CA ILE A 245 -17.03 6.05 -1.04
C ILE A 245 -16.65 7.54 -1.02
N GLU A 246 -17.46 8.38 -1.68
CA GLU A 246 -17.21 9.83 -1.79
C GLU A 246 -17.03 10.50 -0.42
N GLY A 247 -17.70 9.99 0.62
CA GLY A 247 -17.56 10.50 1.99
C GLY A 247 -16.17 10.34 2.58
N TRP A 248 -15.47 9.24 2.27
CA TRP A 248 -14.07 9.04 2.68
C TRP A 248 -13.14 9.89 1.83
N LYS A 249 -13.29 9.81 0.50
CA LYS A 249 -12.50 10.61 -0.44
C LYS A 249 -12.50 12.10 -0.08
N ASN A 250 -13.67 12.69 0.08
CA ASN A 250 -13.80 14.12 0.38
C ASN A 250 -13.57 14.45 1.87
N GLY A 251 -13.76 13.46 2.76
CA GLY A 251 -13.69 13.66 4.20
C GLY A 251 -12.26 13.59 4.74
N LEU A 252 -11.39 12.80 4.12
CA LEU A 252 -10.03 12.57 4.61
C LEU A 252 -8.99 13.47 3.93
N VAL A 253 -9.23 13.95 2.71
CA VAL A 253 -8.34 14.93 2.06
C VAL A 253 -8.16 16.17 2.94
N GLY A 254 -6.90 16.58 3.13
CA GLY A 254 -6.50 17.69 4.00
C GLY A 254 -6.52 17.35 5.49
N LYS A 255 -6.84 16.12 5.88
CA LYS A 255 -6.58 15.61 7.24
C LYS A 255 -5.12 15.17 7.36
N LYS A 256 -4.63 14.99 8.57
CA LYS A 256 -3.21 14.66 8.81
C LYS A 256 -3.02 13.21 9.20
N GLU A 257 -1.91 12.61 8.78
CA GLU A 257 -1.39 11.39 9.40
C GLU A 257 -1.26 11.59 10.93
N GLY A 258 -1.52 10.52 11.69
CA GLY A 258 -1.58 10.56 13.15
C GLY A 258 -2.89 11.11 13.70
N SER A 259 -3.93 11.27 12.88
CA SER A 259 -5.22 11.79 13.32
C SER A 259 -6.26 10.70 13.52
N ARG A 260 -7.14 10.90 14.50
CA ARG A 260 -8.46 10.23 14.58
C ARG A 260 -9.53 11.19 14.09
N VAL A 261 -10.21 10.83 13.01
CA VAL A 261 -11.20 11.66 12.32
C VAL A 261 -12.57 11.02 12.41
N MET A 262 -13.57 11.79 12.83
CA MET A 262 -14.97 11.39 12.75
C MET A 262 -15.59 11.88 11.45
N LEU A 263 -16.16 10.96 10.69
CA LEU A 263 -16.96 11.24 9.51
C LEU A 263 -18.44 10.95 9.79
N SER A 264 -19.32 11.90 9.48
CA SER A 264 -20.75 11.62 9.31
C SER A 264 -21.07 11.70 7.82
N VAL A 265 -21.25 10.55 7.20
CA VAL A 265 -21.40 10.42 5.75
C VAL A 265 -22.88 10.31 5.38
N PRO A 266 -23.46 11.31 4.68
CA PRO A 266 -24.84 11.22 4.22
C PRO A 266 -24.96 10.12 3.15
N VAL A 267 -26.13 9.50 3.06
CA VAL A 267 -26.43 8.36 2.17
C VAL A 267 -25.99 8.57 0.72
N ALA A 268 -26.08 9.81 0.22
CA ALA A 268 -25.70 10.16 -1.15
C ALA A 268 -24.18 10.08 -1.42
N GLN A 269 -23.36 10.06 -0.37
CA GLN A 269 -21.89 9.94 -0.42
C GLN A 269 -21.41 8.64 0.25
N ALA A 270 -22.33 7.75 0.62
CA ALA A 270 -22.08 6.43 1.18
C ALA A 270 -22.38 5.35 0.11
N TYR A 271 -22.92 4.20 0.52
CA TYR A 271 -23.30 3.12 -0.38
C TYR A 271 -24.71 3.27 -1.00
N GLY A 272 -25.45 4.32 -0.66
CA GLY A 272 -26.80 4.56 -1.17
C GLY A 272 -27.91 3.93 -0.31
N THR A 273 -29.12 3.89 -0.86
CA THR A 273 -30.31 3.34 -0.19
C THR A 273 -30.45 1.84 -0.41
N GLU A 274 -31.31 1.17 0.37
CA GLU A 274 -31.64 -0.25 0.16
C GLU A 274 -32.10 -0.52 -1.28
N LYS A 275 -32.81 0.44 -1.88
CA LYS A 275 -33.25 0.34 -3.27
C LYS A 275 -32.09 0.39 -4.27
N ASP A 276 -31.06 1.17 -3.98
CA ASP A 276 -29.89 1.32 -4.85
C ASP A 276 -29.01 0.07 -4.81
N LEU A 277 -28.92 -0.55 -3.64
CA LEU A 277 -28.07 -1.71 -3.36
C LEU A 277 -28.70 -3.06 -3.68
N GLY A 278 -30.03 -3.18 -3.56
CA GLY A 278 -30.75 -4.44 -3.66
C GLY A 278 -30.72 -5.24 -2.35
N GLU A 279 -31.65 -6.19 -2.22
CA GLU A 279 -31.92 -6.90 -0.95
C GLU A 279 -30.76 -7.79 -0.46
N ASP A 280 -29.87 -8.22 -1.37
CA ASP A 280 -28.77 -9.15 -1.08
C ASP A 280 -27.40 -8.45 -0.94
N SER A 281 -27.35 -7.11 -0.87
CA SER A 281 -26.10 -6.37 -0.74
C SER A 281 -25.44 -6.58 0.63
N SER A 282 -24.13 -6.78 0.64
CA SER A 282 -23.33 -6.82 1.86
C SER A 282 -23.06 -5.43 2.45
N TYR A 283 -23.27 -4.35 1.69
CA TYR A 283 -23.03 -2.99 2.13
C TYR A 283 -24.22 -2.42 2.92
N PRO A 284 -23.98 -1.63 3.99
CA PRO A 284 -25.06 -0.99 4.72
C PRO A 284 -25.69 0.14 3.91
N ALA A 285 -27.02 0.15 3.84
CA ALA A 285 -27.76 1.25 3.27
C ALA A 285 -27.92 2.42 4.27
N GLY A 286 -27.96 3.65 3.75
CA GLY A 286 -28.32 4.84 4.51
C GLY A 286 -27.16 5.75 4.91
N ASP A 287 -27.43 6.63 5.88
CA ASP A 287 -26.43 7.52 6.46
C ASP A 287 -25.50 6.71 7.38
N LEU A 288 -24.20 6.98 7.34
CA LEU A 288 -23.18 6.22 8.07
C LEU A 288 -22.31 7.15 8.92
N ILE A 289 -21.69 6.57 9.94
CA ILE A 289 -20.64 7.21 10.73
C ILE A 289 -19.38 6.36 10.60
N PHE A 290 -18.25 7.02 10.43
CA PHE A 290 -16.94 6.38 10.54
C PHE A 290 -16.11 7.10 11.58
N VAL A 291 -15.33 6.35 12.34
CA VAL A 291 -14.19 6.87 13.09
C VAL A 291 -12.96 6.24 12.46
N VAL A 292 -12.08 7.08 11.91
CA VAL A 292 -10.94 6.69 11.07
C VAL A 292 -9.66 7.20 11.71
N ASP A 293 -8.76 6.28 12.00
CA ASP A 293 -7.40 6.55 12.44
C ASP A 293 -6.50 6.51 11.22
N ILE A 294 -5.97 7.67 10.83
CA ILE A 294 -5.07 7.82 9.68
C ILE A 294 -3.66 7.50 10.17
N LEU A 295 -3.20 6.28 9.93
CA LEU A 295 -1.92 5.77 10.43
C LEU A 295 -0.76 6.12 9.49
N ALA A 296 -1.05 6.18 8.18
CA ALA A 296 -0.15 6.71 7.17
C ALA A 296 -0.92 7.22 5.95
N ALA A 297 -0.30 8.13 5.20
CA ALA A 297 -0.78 8.57 3.91
C ALA A 297 0.37 8.48 2.90
N GLU A 298 0.15 7.77 1.81
CA GLU A 298 1.18 7.49 0.81
C GLU A 298 0.75 8.09 -0.54
N ASP A 299 1.65 8.88 -1.12
CA ASP A 299 1.45 9.43 -2.45
C ASP A 299 1.30 8.27 -3.44
N THR A 300 0.21 8.33 -4.20
CA THR A 300 -0.03 7.39 -5.28
C THR A 300 0.34 8.09 -6.59
N PRO A 301 1.55 7.87 -7.13
CA PRO A 301 1.92 8.50 -8.38
C PRO A 301 0.94 8.08 -9.47
N GLU A 302 0.42 9.05 -10.23
CA GLU A 302 -0.50 8.79 -11.34
C GLU A 302 0.12 7.71 -12.25
N PRO A 303 -0.56 6.57 -12.48
CA PRO A 303 0.02 5.50 -13.28
C PRO A 303 0.40 6.06 -14.65
N PRO A 304 1.59 5.74 -15.17
CA PRO A 304 1.99 6.21 -16.49
C PRO A 304 0.91 5.79 -17.49
N ALA A 305 0.40 6.76 -18.25
CA ALA A 305 -0.63 6.51 -19.26
C ALA A 305 -0.22 5.28 -20.07
N GLU A 306 -1.06 4.23 -20.04
CA GLU A 306 -0.82 3.02 -20.83
C GLU A 306 -0.47 3.46 -22.26
N PRO A 307 0.59 2.92 -22.89
CA PRO A 307 0.85 3.22 -24.28
C PRO A 307 -0.40 2.79 -25.05
N GLU A 308 -1.14 3.77 -25.59
CA GLU A 308 -2.35 3.50 -26.35
C GLU A 308 -2.04 2.38 -27.32
N ALA A 309 -2.74 1.25 -27.17
CA ALA A 309 -2.60 0.12 -28.06
C ALA A 309 -2.72 0.66 -29.49
N THR A 310 -1.59 0.74 -30.19
CA THR A 310 -1.56 1.27 -31.55
C THR A 310 -2.46 0.36 -32.36
N THR A 311 -3.67 0.86 -32.65
CA THR A 311 -4.58 0.18 -33.55
C THR A 311 -3.84 0.05 -34.87
N SER A 312 -3.35 -1.16 -35.13
CA SER A 312 -2.80 -1.51 -36.42
C SER A 312 -3.85 -1.15 -37.47
N PRO A 313 -3.53 -0.36 -38.50
CA PRO A 313 -4.52 -0.03 -39.52
C PRO A 313 -4.95 -1.33 -40.19
N SER A 314 -6.21 -1.69 -39.96
CA SER A 314 -6.92 -2.74 -40.68
C SER A 314 -6.69 -2.56 -42.18
N ALA A 315 -6.14 -3.58 -42.82
CA ALA A 315 -5.88 -3.62 -44.25
C ALA A 315 -7.14 -3.23 -45.02
N SER A 316 -7.05 -2.18 -45.84
CA SER A 316 -8.06 -1.88 -46.84
C SER A 316 -8.04 -2.94 -47.95
N PRO A 317 -9.21 -3.36 -48.46
CA PRO A 317 -9.28 -4.35 -49.52
C PRO A 317 -8.76 -3.77 -50.84
N SER A 318 -7.87 -4.51 -51.49
CA SER A 318 -7.34 -4.24 -52.83
C SER A 318 -8.47 -4.26 -53.87
N ALA A 319 -8.82 -3.10 -54.42
CA ALA A 319 -9.62 -3.00 -55.62
C ALA A 319 -8.72 -3.18 -56.86
N SER A 320 -8.99 -4.23 -57.64
CA SER A 320 -8.36 -4.45 -58.95
C SER A 320 -8.91 -3.47 -60.01
N PRO A 321 -8.08 -2.96 -60.95
CA PRO A 321 -8.53 -2.06 -62.00
C PRO A 321 -9.12 -2.82 -63.19
N THR A 322 -10.16 -2.24 -63.79
CA THR A 322 -10.82 -2.70 -65.03
C THR A 322 -10.04 -2.24 -66.28
N GLY A 323 -9.90 -3.16 -67.25
CA GLY A 323 -9.53 -2.92 -68.66
C GLY A 323 -9.14 -4.28 -69.26
N GLU A 324 -9.86 -4.86 -70.22
CA GLU A 324 -10.35 -4.33 -71.50
C GLU A 324 -11.68 -4.98 -71.91
#